data_AF-A0A3Q3RHH3-F1
#
_entry.id   AF-A0A3Q3RHH3-F1
#
_cell.length_a   1.000
_cell.length_b   1.000
_cell.length_c   1.000
_cell.angle_alpha   90.00
_cell.angle_beta   90.00
_cell.angle_gamma   90.00
#
_symmetry.space_group_name_H-M   'P 1'
#
loop_
_entity.id
_entity.type
_entity.pdbx_description
1 polymer ?
#
loop_
_entity_poly.entity_id
_entity_poly.type
_entity_poly.pdbx_seq_one_letter_code
_entity_poly.pdbx_strand_id
1 'polypeptide(L)'
;MPEEEDLSPNLVTEGVKQSHGEFIPPEGLCWVSVMSCLLLACSYVGSLYVWRSDLPRDHPTVIKRRFTSVLIVSGLSPLFVWAWRDFTGVRTGPSLLALMGIRFEGLIPAIILPLLLTMVLFLGPLMQLAMDCPWSFIDGIRVAFDPWFWMLCFSDMRWLRNQVVAPLTEELVFRACMLPMLVPCAGPSVAIFTCPLFFGVAHFHHVIELLRFRQGTLSGIFLSAVFQFSYTAVFGAYTAFIFIRTGHLIGPVLCHSFCNYMGFPAISAALDHPNRLTILSSYLLGVVLFLLFLLPFTDPYYYVLPTPVCTLTSSRSFLCLS
;
A
#
# COMPACT_ATOMS: atom_id res chain seq x y z
N MET A 1 -10.66 -45.46 -62.79
CA MET A 1 -10.98 -46.19 -61.54
C MET A 1 -9.79 -47.08 -61.25
N PRO A 2 -9.04 -46.90 -60.15
CA PRO A 2 -9.22 -46.06 -58.94
C PRO A 2 -8.47 -44.71 -59.08
N GLU A 3 -8.87 -43.55 -58.55
CA GLU A 3 -9.21 -43.09 -57.18
C GLU A 3 -8.00 -42.71 -56.30
N GLU A 4 -8.04 -41.43 -55.91
CA GLU A 4 -7.03 -40.53 -55.35
C GLU A 4 -6.43 -40.96 -54.00
N GLU A 5 -5.12 -40.71 -53.82
CA GLU A 5 -4.44 -40.73 -52.52
C GLU A 5 -4.81 -39.47 -51.72
N ASP A 6 -5.59 -39.65 -50.66
CA ASP A 6 -5.96 -38.59 -49.73
C ASP A 6 -4.86 -38.40 -48.66
N LEU A 7 -4.34 -37.18 -48.63
CA LEU A 7 -3.28 -36.70 -47.76
C LEU A 7 -3.87 -36.34 -46.39
N SER A 8 -3.75 -37.24 -45.41
CA SER A 8 -4.22 -37.01 -44.03
C SER A 8 -3.37 -35.95 -43.29
N PRO A 9 -3.94 -34.82 -42.80
CA PRO A 9 -3.24 -33.86 -41.96
C PRO A 9 -3.79 -33.92 -40.53
N ASN A 10 -3.38 -34.91 -39.74
CA ASN A 10 -3.76 -35.03 -38.32
C ASN A 10 -2.52 -35.06 -37.40
N LEU A 11 -1.56 -34.16 -37.65
CA LEU A 11 -0.40 -33.97 -36.77
C LEU A 11 -0.20 -32.49 -36.38
N VAL A 12 -1.29 -31.76 -36.14
CA VAL A 12 -1.23 -30.41 -35.53
C VAL A 12 -2.52 -30.15 -34.75
N THR A 13 -2.77 -30.88 -33.66
CA THR A 13 -3.84 -30.51 -32.71
C THR A 13 -3.67 -31.16 -31.34
N GLU A 14 -2.46 -31.20 -30.79
CA GLU A 14 -2.31 -31.21 -29.32
C GLU A 14 -2.20 -29.77 -28.83
N GLY A 15 -3.35 -29.08 -28.87
CA GLY A 15 -3.53 -27.79 -28.23
C GLY A 15 -3.39 -27.93 -26.73
N VAL A 16 -2.36 -27.27 -26.19
CA VAL A 16 -2.39 -26.46 -24.95
C VAL A 16 -3.59 -26.78 -24.03
N LYS A 17 -3.50 -27.89 -23.30
CA LYS A 17 -4.25 -28.05 -22.04
C LYS A 17 -3.56 -27.20 -21.00
N GLN A 18 -3.93 -25.93 -20.93
CA GLN A 18 -3.69 -25.07 -19.78
C GLN A 18 -4.45 -25.69 -18.60
N SER A 19 -3.79 -26.55 -17.81
CA SER A 19 -4.36 -27.01 -16.55
C SER A 19 -4.39 -25.81 -15.60
N HIS A 20 -5.53 -25.14 -15.49
CA HIS A 20 -5.86 -24.38 -14.29
C HIS A 20 -6.02 -25.41 -13.17
N GLY A 21 -4.89 -25.82 -12.58
CA GLY A 21 -4.86 -26.63 -11.37
C GLY A 21 -5.51 -25.83 -10.25
N GLU A 22 -6.57 -26.39 -9.69
CA GLU A 22 -7.20 -25.90 -8.47
C GLU A 22 -6.13 -25.86 -7.36
N PHE A 23 -5.84 -24.66 -6.84
CA PHE A 23 -4.84 -24.50 -5.78
C PHE A 23 -5.37 -25.11 -4.49
N ILE A 24 -4.81 -26.24 -4.07
CA ILE A 24 -5.09 -26.85 -2.77
C ILE A 24 -4.02 -26.32 -1.79
N PRO A 25 -4.39 -25.52 -0.78
CA PRO A 25 -3.42 -25.00 0.17
C PRO A 25 -2.82 -26.15 0.99
N PRO A 26 -1.49 -26.19 1.17
CA PRO A 26 -0.82 -27.22 1.98
C PRO A 26 -1.24 -27.13 3.45
N GLU A 27 -1.21 -28.26 4.16
CA GLU A 27 -1.51 -28.30 5.59
C GLU A 27 -0.58 -27.35 6.37
N GLY A 28 -1.16 -26.53 7.25
CA GLY A 28 -0.41 -25.55 8.03
C GLY A 28 -0.03 -24.25 7.30
N LEU A 29 -0.43 -24.05 6.03
CA LEU A 29 -0.17 -22.82 5.25
C LEU A 29 -0.52 -21.55 6.05
N CYS A 30 -1.74 -21.49 6.60
CA CYS A 30 -2.21 -20.32 7.35
C CYS A 30 -1.28 -19.99 8.53
N TRP A 31 -0.83 -21.02 9.25
CA TRP A 31 0.01 -20.83 10.43
C TRP A 31 1.39 -20.31 10.03
N VAL A 32 2.01 -20.89 9.00
CA VAL A 32 3.29 -20.44 8.45
C VAL A 32 3.18 -19.00 7.94
N SER A 33 2.12 -18.67 7.18
CA SER A 33 1.89 -17.30 6.67
C SER A 33 1.75 -16.28 7.79
N VAL A 34 0.93 -16.57 8.81
CA VAL A 34 0.72 -15.67 9.94
C VAL A 34 2.01 -15.50 10.76
N MET A 35 2.75 -16.58 11.02
CA MET A 35 4.03 -16.50 11.73
C MET A 35 5.07 -15.70 10.95
N SER A 36 5.19 -15.91 9.64
CA SER A 36 6.09 -15.13 8.77
C SER A 36 5.74 -13.65 8.77
N CYS A 37 4.44 -13.31 8.70
CA CYS A 37 3.98 -11.91 8.78
C CYS A 37 4.29 -11.29 10.16
N LEU A 38 4.07 -12.04 11.25
CA LEU A 38 4.37 -11.56 12.59
C LEU A 38 5.87 -11.32 12.78
N LEU A 39 6.72 -12.28 12.35
CA LEU A 39 8.17 -12.14 12.41
C LEU A 39 8.66 -10.94 11.59
N LEU A 40 8.08 -10.72 10.41
CA LEU A 40 8.41 -9.58 9.57
C LEU A 40 7.96 -8.25 10.20
N ALA A 41 6.77 -8.19 10.80
CA ALA A 41 6.30 -7.01 11.52
C ALA A 41 7.20 -6.69 12.72
N CYS A 42 7.54 -7.71 13.52
CA CYS A 42 8.43 -7.57 14.67
C CYS A 42 9.86 -7.15 14.26
N SER A 43 10.40 -7.69 13.17
CA SER A 43 11.73 -7.30 12.68
C SER A 43 11.74 -5.85 12.18
N TYR A 44 10.69 -5.43 11.47
CA TYR A 44 10.53 -4.04 11.03
C TYR A 44 10.47 -3.07 12.21
N VAL A 45 9.60 -3.31 13.19
CA VAL A 45 9.47 -2.46 14.39
C VAL A 45 10.75 -2.50 15.23
N GLY A 46 11.32 -3.70 15.44
CA GLY A 46 12.55 -3.88 16.19
C GLY A 46 13.72 -3.08 15.60
N SER A 47 13.77 -2.95 14.27
CA SER A 47 14.78 -2.16 13.56
C SER A 47 14.83 -0.69 14.01
N LEU A 48 13.69 -0.11 14.41
CA LEU A 48 13.60 1.27 14.89
C LEU A 48 14.30 1.47 16.25
N TYR A 49 14.48 0.39 17.01
CA TYR A 49 15.01 0.39 18.37
C TYR A 49 16.43 -0.18 18.51
N VAL A 50 17.04 -0.66 17.41
CA VAL A 50 18.42 -1.17 17.39
C VAL A 50 19.40 -0.11 17.94
N TRP A 51 19.16 1.15 17.61
CA TRP A 51 19.99 2.26 18.04
C TRP A 51 19.37 2.95 19.25
N ARG A 52 19.77 2.55 20.47
CA ARG A 52 19.41 3.29 21.69
C ARG A 52 19.97 4.72 21.61
N SER A 53 19.10 5.70 21.87
CA SER A 53 19.47 7.11 21.95
C SER A 53 18.59 7.81 22.97
N ASP A 54 19.19 8.72 23.74
CA ASP A 54 18.48 9.62 24.65
C ASP A 54 17.99 10.90 23.95
N LEU A 55 18.24 11.03 22.64
CA LEU A 55 17.81 12.17 21.83
C LEU A 55 16.39 11.96 21.30
N PRO A 56 15.63 13.05 21.07
CA PRO A 56 14.31 12.98 20.44
C PRO A 56 14.36 12.33 19.05
N ARG A 57 13.27 11.64 18.67
CA ARG A 57 13.16 10.94 17.37
C ARG A 57 13.41 11.80 16.14
N ASP A 58 13.12 13.10 16.23
CA ASP A 58 13.24 14.06 15.15
C ASP A 58 14.63 14.71 15.07
N HIS A 59 15.59 14.22 15.87
CA HIS A 59 16.99 14.60 15.79
C HIS A 59 17.65 13.94 14.57
N PRO A 60 18.41 14.68 13.74
CA PRO A 60 18.93 14.19 12.46
C PRO A 60 19.81 12.94 12.57
N THR A 61 20.57 12.78 13.65
CA THR A 61 21.39 11.57 13.88
C THR A 61 20.54 10.33 14.17
N VAL A 62 19.42 10.49 14.88
CA VAL A 62 18.46 9.40 15.17
C VAL A 62 17.73 9.02 13.89
N ILE A 63 17.30 10.00 13.09
CA ILE A 63 16.68 9.78 11.78
C ILE A 63 17.61 8.95 10.87
N LYS A 64 18.88 9.35 10.70
CA LYS A 64 19.83 8.63 9.84
C LYS A 64 20.04 7.18 10.29
N ARG A 65 20.22 6.94 11.60
CA ARG A 65 20.42 5.58 12.12
C ARG A 65 19.20 4.68 11.96
N ARG A 66 18.00 5.21 12.27
CA ARG A 66 16.73 4.50 12.08
C ARG A 66 16.47 4.23 10.59
N PHE A 67 16.74 5.20 9.71
CA PHE A 67 16.67 5.00 8.26
C PHE A 67 17.52 3.84 7.79
N THR A 68 18.79 3.80 8.17
CA THR A 68 19.69 2.72 7.77
C THR A 68 19.14 1.36 8.21
N SER A 69 18.67 1.26 9.46
CA SER A 69 18.12 0.00 9.96
C SER A 69 16.84 -0.42 9.24
N VAL A 70 15.93 0.52 9.01
CA VAL A 70 14.65 0.26 8.32
C VAL A 70 14.91 -0.14 6.87
N LEU A 71 15.81 0.56 6.16
CA LEU A 71 16.16 0.23 4.78
C LEU A 71 16.80 -1.15 4.67
N ILE A 72 17.65 -1.56 5.62
CA ILE A 72 18.22 -2.90 5.66
C ILE A 72 17.11 -3.95 5.82
N VAL A 73 16.23 -3.79 6.82
CA VAL A 73 15.15 -4.76 7.06
C VAL A 73 14.16 -4.82 5.89
N SER A 74 13.81 -3.67 5.32
CA SER A 74 12.99 -3.60 4.10
C SER A 74 13.68 -4.25 2.90
N GLY A 75 14.97 -4.06 2.71
CA GLY A 75 15.74 -4.72 1.65
C GLY A 75 15.84 -6.24 1.81
N LEU A 76 15.80 -6.74 3.06
CA LEU A 76 15.78 -8.18 3.38
C LEU A 76 14.38 -8.78 3.38
N SER A 77 13.32 -7.97 3.43
CA SER A 77 11.92 -8.44 3.45
C SER A 77 11.50 -9.36 2.28
N PRO A 78 12.00 -9.21 1.03
CA PRO A 78 11.72 -10.17 -0.05
C PRO A 78 12.18 -11.61 0.29
N LEU A 79 13.21 -11.77 1.13
CA LEU A 79 13.70 -13.08 1.55
C LEU A 79 12.67 -13.84 2.39
N PHE A 80 11.80 -13.13 3.14
CA PHE A 80 10.71 -13.76 3.88
C PHE A 80 9.68 -14.36 2.93
N VAL A 81 9.35 -13.66 1.85
CA VAL A 81 8.41 -14.16 0.82
C VAL A 81 9.03 -15.34 0.08
N TRP A 82 10.32 -15.27 -0.24
CA TRP A 82 11.06 -16.37 -0.86
C TRP A 82 11.11 -17.61 0.04
N ALA A 83 11.50 -17.45 1.30
CA ALA A 83 11.57 -18.56 2.26
C ALA A 83 10.19 -19.16 2.55
N TRP A 84 9.15 -18.32 2.67
CA TRP A 84 7.77 -18.77 2.78
C TRP A 84 7.34 -19.59 1.56
N ARG A 85 7.67 -19.13 0.35
CA ARG A 85 7.34 -19.84 -0.90
C ARG A 85 8.02 -21.21 -0.96
N ASP A 86 9.29 -21.27 -0.59
CA ASP A 86 10.07 -22.52 -0.58
C ASP A 86 9.51 -23.51 0.46
N PHE A 87 9.27 -23.03 1.68
CA PHE A 87 8.77 -23.87 2.79
C PHE A 87 7.36 -24.40 2.56
N THR A 88 6.49 -23.60 1.95
CA THR A 88 5.10 -23.97 1.68
C THR A 88 4.94 -24.75 0.38
N GLY A 89 5.94 -24.75 -0.51
CA GLY A 89 5.85 -25.41 -1.82
C GLY A 89 4.80 -24.79 -2.75
N VAL A 90 4.31 -23.59 -2.46
CA VAL A 90 3.30 -22.90 -3.28
C VAL A 90 3.91 -22.58 -4.65
N ARG A 91 3.44 -23.31 -5.67
CA ARG A 91 3.87 -23.09 -7.06
C ARG A 91 3.19 -21.84 -7.62
N THR A 92 3.93 -20.76 -7.64
CA THR A 92 3.49 -19.51 -8.27
C THR A 92 3.88 -19.50 -9.75
N GLY A 93 2.94 -19.18 -10.63
CA GLY A 93 3.25 -18.85 -12.02
C GLY A 93 4.09 -17.56 -12.14
N PRO A 94 3.73 -16.48 -11.43
CA PRO A 94 4.50 -15.24 -11.43
C PRO A 94 5.85 -15.34 -10.70
N SER A 95 6.79 -14.45 -11.08
CA SER A 95 8.06 -14.26 -10.40
C SER A 95 7.88 -13.62 -9.01
N LEU A 96 8.89 -13.74 -8.14
CA LEU A 96 8.84 -13.13 -6.79
C LEU A 96 8.59 -11.62 -6.85
N LEU A 97 9.28 -10.92 -7.76
CA LEU A 97 9.09 -9.48 -7.96
C LEU A 97 7.67 -9.14 -8.44
N ALA A 98 7.10 -9.95 -9.33
CA ALA A 98 5.72 -9.76 -9.77
C ALA A 98 4.72 -9.96 -8.63
N LEU A 99 4.91 -10.95 -7.75
CA LEU A 99 4.07 -11.15 -6.56
C LEU A 99 4.14 -9.95 -5.60
N MET A 100 5.31 -9.33 -5.50
CA MET A 100 5.55 -8.11 -4.74
C MET A 100 5.05 -6.84 -5.44
N GLY A 101 4.45 -6.97 -6.63
CA GLY A 101 3.93 -5.85 -7.41
C GLY A 101 4.99 -4.95 -8.05
N ILE A 102 6.21 -5.48 -8.23
CA ILE A 102 7.30 -4.84 -8.95
C ILE A 102 7.30 -5.36 -10.38
N ARG A 103 6.54 -4.67 -11.25
CA ARG A 103 6.33 -5.01 -12.66
C ARG A 103 6.04 -3.76 -13.50
N PHE A 104 6.35 -3.82 -14.80
CA PHE A 104 6.18 -2.70 -15.73
C PHE A 104 4.84 -2.69 -16.47
N GLU A 105 4.29 -3.88 -16.75
CA GLU A 105 2.96 -4.04 -17.35
C GLU A 105 1.90 -3.44 -16.43
N GLY A 106 1.08 -2.49 -16.93
CA GLY A 106 0.07 -1.82 -16.12
C GLY A 106 0.61 -0.70 -15.21
N LEU A 107 1.90 -0.35 -15.29
CA LEU A 107 2.52 0.61 -14.39
C LEU A 107 1.93 2.02 -14.47
N ILE A 108 1.65 2.51 -15.69
CA ILE A 108 1.09 3.85 -15.91
C ILE A 108 -0.28 4.00 -15.21
N PRO A 109 -1.28 3.14 -15.47
CA PRO A 109 -2.54 3.24 -14.73
C PRO A 109 -2.34 3.04 -13.23
N ALA A 110 -1.39 2.20 -12.78
CA ALA A 110 -1.10 2.00 -11.36
C ALA A 110 -0.55 3.24 -10.65
N ILE A 111 0.12 4.12 -11.38
CA ILE A 111 0.58 5.42 -10.89
C ILE A 111 -0.58 6.42 -10.85
N ILE A 112 -1.38 6.47 -11.92
CA ILE A 112 -2.35 7.55 -12.13
C ILE A 112 -3.67 7.30 -11.41
N LEU A 113 -4.31 6.15 -11.63
CA LEU A 113 -5.70 5.93 -11.22
C LEU A 113 -5.87 5.79 -9.69
N PRO A 114 -5.02 5.03 -8.95
CA PRO A 114 -5.12 4.98 -7.49
C PRO A 114 -4.81 6.32 -6.83
N LEU A 115 -3.82 7.06 -7.35
CA LEU A 115 -3.49 8.38 -6.84
C LEU A 115 -4.64 9.36 -7.08
N LEU A 116 -5.20 9.38 -8.29
CA LEU A 116 -6.35 10.21 -8.63
C LEU A 116 -7.56 9.88 -7.74
N LEU A 117 -7.84 8.59 -7.52
CA LEU A 117 -8.89 8.14 -6.60
C LEU A 117 -8.66 8.67 -5.17
N THR A 118 -7.42 8.65 -4.70
CA THR A 118 -7.05 9.22 -3.38
C THR A 118 -7.23 10.74 -3.38
N MET A 119 -6.85 11.45 -4.45
CA MET A 119 -7.07 12.89 -4.55
C MET A 119 -8.56 13.25 -4.58
N VAL A 120 -9.40 12.43 -5.21
CA VAL A 120 -10.87 12.58 -5.18
C VAL A 120 -11.42 12.45 -3.77
N LEU A 121 -10.94 11.47 -2.99
CA LEU A 121 -11.30 11.34 -1.57
C LEU A 121 -10.91 12.60 -0.78
N PHE A 122 -9.78 13.21 -1.11
CA PHE A 122 -9.24 14.44 -0.51
C PHE A 122 -9.71 15.73 -1.19
N LEU A 123 -10.80 15.69 -1.97
CA LEU A 123 -11.31 16.88 -2.67
C LEU A 123 -11.62 18.05 -1.71
N GLY A 124 -12.17 17.77 -0.53
CA GLY A 124 -12.43 18.77 0.51
C GLY A 124 -11.16 19.48 1.00
N PRO A 125 -10.17 18.76 1.53
CA PRO A 125 -8.87 19.32 1.92
C PRO A 125 -8.15 20.05 0.78
N LEU A 126 -8.19 19.54 -0.45
CA LEU A 126 -7.60 20.20 -1.62
C LEU A 126 -8.31 21.51 -1.95
N MET A 127 -9.64 21.53 -1.87
CA MET A 127 -10.43 22.76 -2.06
C MET A 127 -10.11 23.80 -0.98
N GLN A 128 -9.98 23.36 0.28
CA GLN A 128 -9.59 24.24 1.39
C GLN A 128 -8.21 24.84 1.14
N LEU A 129 -7.20 24.02 0.79
CA LEU A 129 -5.86 24.49 0.46
C LEU A 129 -5.86 25.49 -0.72
N ALA A 130 -6.66 25.22 -1.75
CA ALA A 130 -6.80 26.10 -2.90
C ALA A 130 -7.47 27.45 -2.58
N MET A 131 -8.33 27.50 -1.56
CA MET A 131 -8.97 28.74 -1.09
C MET A 131 -8.06 29.53 -0.13
N ASP A 132 -7.31 28.83 0.73
CA ASP A 132 -6.40 29.44 1.70
C ASP A 132 -5.13 29.99 1.03
N CYS A 133 -4.67 29.36 -0.05
CA CYS A 133 -3.51 29.82 -0.82
C CYS A 133 -3.94 30.72 -2.00
N PRO A 134 -3.39 31.94 -2.14
CA PRO A 134 -3.65 32.82 -3.28
C PRO A 134 -2.90 32.38 -4.56
N TRP A 135 -2.46 31.12 -4.63
CA TRP A 135 -1.62 30.63 -5.72
C TRP A 135 -2.49 30.38 -6.94
N SER A 136 -2.07 30.94 -8.08
CA SER A 136 -2.66 30.54 -9.34
C SER A 136 -2.23 29.10 -9.67
N PHE A 137 -3.01 28.42 -10.50
CA PHE A 137 -2.63 27.10 -11.04
C PHE A 137 -1.22 27.11 -11.67
N ILE A 138 -0.83 28.24 -12.27
CA ILE A 138 0.49 28.45 -12.87
C ILE A 138 1.60 28.45 -11.81
N ASP A 139 1.34 29.01 -10.63
CA ASP A 139 2.32 29.02 -9.52
C ASP A 139 2.54 27.61 -8.98
N GLY A 140 1.47 26.80 -8.89
CA GLY A 140 1.56 25.39 -8.56
C GLY A 140 2.42 24.60 -9.57
N ILE A 141 2.20 24.83 -10.88
CA ILE A 141 3.03 24.23 -11.93
C ILE A 141 4.49 24.67 -11.81
N ARG A 142 4.74 25.97 -11.57
CA ARG A 142 6.11 26.49 -11.44
C ARG A 142 6.86 25.80 -10.31
N VAL A 143 6.23 25.64 -9.15
CA VAL A 143 6.86 24.94 -8.01
C VAL A 143 7.05 23.45 -8.31
N ALA A 144 6.08 22.80 -8.97
CA ALA A 144 6.22 21.41 -9.37
C ALA A 144 7.42 21.16 -10.30
N PHE A 145 7.82 22.14 -11.10
CA PHE A 145 8.98 22.06 -11.99
C PHE A 145 10.22 22.82 -11.51
N ASP A 146 10.19 23.44 -10.33
CA ASP A 146 11.34 24.19 -9.79
C ASP A 146 12.40 23.24 -9.21
N PRO A 147 13.58 23.08 -9.84
CA PRO A 147 14.61 22.17 -9.35
C PRO A 147 15.14 22.57 -7.97
N TRP A 148 15.12 23.87 -7.65
CA TRP A 148 15.65 24.38 -6.38
C TRP A 148 14.74 23.98 -5.21
N PHE A 149 13.42 24.12 -5.39
CA PHE A 149 12.43 23.64 -4.44
C PHE A 149 12.62 22.14 -4.13
N TRP A 150 12.75 21.31 -5.15
CA TRP A 150 12.97 19.87 -4.95
C TRP A 150 14.32 19.56 -4.29
N MET A 151 15.38 20.30 -4.62
CA MET A 151 16.68 20.17 -3.95
C MET A 151 16.57 20.44 -2.45
N LEU A 152 15.81 21.48 -2.05
CA LEU A 152 15.52 21.78 -0.64
C LEU A 152 14.73 20.65 0.03
N CYS A 153 13.68 20.14 -0.62
CA CYS A 153 12.90 19.01 -0.12
C CYS A 153 13.76 17.76 0.08
N PHE A 154 14.61 17.40 -0.90
CA PHE A 154 15.51 16.25 -0.78
C PHE A 154 16.63 16.44 0.25
N SER A 155 16.98 17.70 0.56
CA SER A 155 17.94 18.03 1.61
C SER A 155 17.33 17.93 3.02
N ASP A 156 16.00 18.09 3.15
CA ASP A 156 15.30 17.90 4.41
C ASP A 156 15.05 16.42 4.71
N MET A 157 15.78 15.91 5.71
CA MET A 157 15.68 14.52 6.17
C MET A 157 14.28 14.15 6.69
N ARG A 158 13.53 15.12 7.25
CA ARG A 158 12.16 14.88 7.73
C ARG A 158 11.18 14.75 6.58
N TRP A 159 11.33 15.62 5.58
CA TRP A 159 10.55 15.51 4.35
C TRP A 159 10.83 14.18 3.65
N LEU A 160 12.10 13.83 3.47
CA LEU A 160 12.51 12.56 2.86
C LEU A 160 11.96 11.35 3.63
N ARG A 161 11.96 11.39 4.98
CA ARG A 161 11.32 10.37 5.81
C ARG A 161 9.86 10.21 5.43
N ASN A 162 9.11 11.29 5.59
CA ASN A 162 7.65 11.25 5.60
C ASN A 162 7.08 11.02 4.19
N GLN A 163 7.77 11.51 3.17
CA GLN A 163 7.27 11.52 1.79
C GLN A 163 7.81 10.39 0.92
N VAL A 164 8.97 9.81 1.27
CA VAL A 164 9.62 8.79 0.43
C VAL A 164 9.92 7.52 1.22
N VAL A 165 10.75 7.61 2.25
CA VAL A 165 11.30 6.42 2.92
C VAL A 165 10.23 5.65 3.69
N ALA A 166 9.42 6.31 4.51
CA ALA A 166 8.36 5.66 5.27
C ALA A 166 7.30 5.04 4.33
N PRO A 167 6.68 5.79 3.39
CA PRO A 167 5.76 5.21 2.40
C PRO A 167 6.33 3.99 1.66
N LEU A 168 7.55 4.11 1.13
CA LEU A 168 8.16 3.02 0.37
C LEU A 168 8.41 1.78 1.22
N THR A 169 9.02 1.95 2.39
CA THR A 169 9.42 0.83 3.25
C THR A 169 8.24 0.16 3.92
N GLU A 170 7.24 0.93 4.35
CA GLU A 170 6.02 0.42 4.96
C GLU A 170 5.16 -0.33 3.94
N GLU A 171 4.89 0.22 2.76
CA GLU A 171 4.11 -0.48 1.75
C GLU A 171 4.86 -1.71 1.19
N LEU A 172 6.20 -1.65 1.06
CA LEU A 172 6.98 -2.82 0.66
C LEU A 172 6.83 -3.99 1.66
N VAL A 173 6.98 -3.70 2.94
CA VAL A 173 6.96 -4.72 4.00
C VAL A 173 5.54 -5.22 4.24
N PHE A 174 4.60 -4.30 4.46
CA PHE A 174 3.25 -4.66 4.88
C PHE A 174 2.33 -5.00 3.72
N ARG A 175 2.56 -4.54 2.48
CA ARG A 175 1.69 -4.86 1.33
C ARG A 175 2.38 -5.85 0.42
N ALA A 176 3.52 -5.46 -0.14
CA ALA A 176 4.21 -6.30 -1.13
C ALA A 176 4.75 -7.62 -0.56
N CYS A 177 5.14 -7.68 0.72
CA CYS A 177 5.59 -8.94 1.32
C CYS A 177 4.49 -9.72 2.03
N MET A 178 3.69 -9.07 2.89
CA MET A 178 2.70 -9.77 3.70
C MET A 178 1.48 -10.25 2.91
N LEU A 179 0.96 -9.47 1.96
CA LEU A 179 -0.26 -9.87 1.24
C LEU A 179 -0.08 -11.14 0.40
N PRO A 180 1.02 -11.33 -0.36
CA PRO A 180 1.26 -12.60 -1.06
C PRO A 180 1.31 -13.82 -0.14
N MET A 181 1.74 -13.66 1.12
CA MET A 181 1.74 -14.74 2.10
C MET A 181 0.34 -15.00 2.68
N LEU A 182 -0.47 -13.95 2.89
CA LEU A 182 -1.80 -14.03 3.52
C LEU A 182 -2.93 -14.42 2.56
N VAL A 183 -2.89 -13.95 1.31
CA VAL A 183 -3.97 -14.21 0.32
C VAL A 183 -4.24 -15.70 0.08
N PRO A 184 -3.23 -16.57 -0.17
CA PRO A 184 -3.49 -17.99 -0.41
C PRO A 184 -4.10 -18.74 0.78
N CYS A 185 -4.01 -18.17 1.99
CA CYS A 185 -4.50 -18.81 3.21
C CYS A 185 -5.85 -18.24 3.70
N ALA A 186 -6.05 -16.93 3.62
CA ALA A 186 -7.23 -16.23 4.13
C ALA A 186 -8.20 -15.79 3.01
N GLY A 187 -7.74 -15.78 1.76
CA GLY A 187 -8.43 -15.16 0.64
C GLY A 187 -8.24 -13.64 0.58
N PRO A 188 -8.47 -13.00 -0.59
CA PRO A 188 -8.22 -11.58 -0.78
C PRO A 188 -8.99 -10.67 0.18
N SER A 189 -10.27 -10.93 0.40
CA SER A 189 -11.13 -10.09 1.24
C SER A 189 -10.69 -10.06 2.70
N VAL A 190 -10.38 -11.23 3.28
CA VAL A 190 -9.93 -11.32 4.67
C VAL A 190 -8.52 -10.76 4.82
N ALA A 191 -7.64 -10.95 3.84
CA ALA A 191 -6.30 -10.39 3.84
C ALA A 191 -6.30 -8.85 3.86
N ILE A 192 -7.23 -8.18 3.17
CA ILE A 192 -7.39 -6.71 3.18
C ILE A 192 -7.61 -6.18 4.59
N PHE A 193 -8.41 -6.85 5.42
CA PHE A 193 -8.72 -6.39 6.77
C PHE A 193 -7.76 -6.93 7.82
N THR A 194 -7.13 -8.08 7.58
CA THR A 194 -6.21 -8.72 8.56
C THR A 194 -4.80 -8.15 8.47
N CYS A 195 -4.29 -7.90 7.26
CA CYS A 195 -2.93 -7.38 7.08
C CYS A 195 -2.69 -6.05 7.82
N PRO A 196 -3.62 -5.06 7.77
CA PRO A 196 -3.47 -3.80 8.50
C PRO A 196 -3.43 -3.96 10.02
N LEU A 197 -3.86 -5.08 10.60
CA LEU A 197 -3.77 -5.31 12.04
C LEU A 197 -2.31 -5.49 12.47
N PHE A 198 -1.48 -6.17 11.67
CA PHE A 198 -0.03 -6.25 11.93
C PHE A 198 0.62 -4.87 11.86
N PHE A 199 0.19 -4.05 10.90
CA PHE A 199 0.63 -2.67 10.72
C PHE A 199 0.17 -1.75 11.88
N GLY A 200 -1.08 -1.86 12.31
CA GLY A 200 -1.64 -1.09 13.43
C GLY A 200 -0.99 -1.46 14.76
N VAL A 201 -0.73 -2.75 15.02
CA VAL A 201 0.02 -3.20 16.19
C VAL A 201 1.44 -2.62 16.21
N ALA A 202 2.10 -2.58 15.04
CA ALA A 202 3.40 -1.95 14.91
C ALA A 202 3.42 -0.47 15.34
N HIS A 203 2.30 0.26 15.21
CA HIS A 203 2.18 1.67 15.58
C HIS A 203 1.98 1.93 17.09
N PHE A 204 1.70 0.90 17.91
CA PHE A 204 1.66 1.06 19.38
C PHE A 204 2.99 1.54 19.96
N HIS A 205 4.08 1.37 19.22
CA HIS A 205 5.39 1.87 19.59
C HIS A 205 5.40 3.42 19.79
N HIS A 206 4.52 4.15 19.11
CA HIS A 206 4.32 5.60 19.33
C HIS A 206 3.68 5.90 20.69
N VAL A 207 2.76 5.05 21.15
CA VAL A 207 2.12 5.20 22.48
C VAL A 207 3.16 5.06 23.59
N ILE A 208 4.10 4.11 23.44
CA ILE A 208 5.22 3.93 24.36
C ILE A 208 6.09 5.20 24.39
N GLU A 209 6.30 5.84 23.24
CA GLU A 209 7.07 7.09 23.14
C GLU A 209 6.36 8.28 23.81
N LEU A 210 5.06 8.46 23.58
CA LEU A 210 4.22 9.47 24.23
C LEU A 210 4.21 9.33 25.76
N LEU A 211 4.09 8.09 26.25
CA LEU A 211 4.17 7.77 27.67
C LEU A 211 5.57 8.06 28.24
N ARG A 212 6.63 7.73 27.50
CA ARG A 212 8.03 7.95 27.92
C ARG A 212 8.38 9.42 28.06
N PHE A 213 7.88 10.29 27.18
CA PHE A 213 8.16 11.73 27.21
C PHE A 213 7.10 12.56 27.97
N ARG A 214 6.12 11.93 28.62
CA ARG A 214 5.03 12.58 29.39
C ARG A 214 4.30 13.69 28.61
N GLN A 215 4.08 13.50 27.31
CA GLN A 215 3.37 14.48 26.48
C GLN A 215 1.85 14.23 26.51
N GLY A 216 1.17 14.76 27.54
CA GLY A 216 -0.29 14.78 27.64
C GLY A 216 -0.88 14.02 28.82
N THR A 217 -2.21 14.08 28.97
CA THR A 217 -2.96 13.32 29.98
C THR A 217 -3.10 11.86 29.54
N LEU A 218 -3.25 10.91 30.49
CA LEU A 218 -3.44 9.50 30.16
C LEU A 218 -4.64 9.26 29.24
N SER A 219 -5.74 9.98 29.48
CA SER A 219 -6.92 9.93 28.61
C SER A 219 -6.64 10.46 27.20
N GLY A 220 -5.83 11.53 27.07
CA GLY A 220 -5.45 12.08 25.77
C GLY A 220 -4.52 11.15 24.99
N ILE A 221 -3.55 10.53 25.68
CA ILE A 221 -2.64 9.54 25.09
C ILE A 221 -3.43 8.31 24.62
N PHE A 222 -4.36 7.80 25.42
CA PHE A 222 -5.22 6.69 25.04
C PHE A 222 -6.10 7.02 23.82
N LEU A 223 -6.75 8.19 23.82
CA LEU A 223 -7.59 8.61 22.69
C LEU A 223 -6.77 8.78 21.41
N SER A 224 -5.57 9.36 21.52
CA SER A 224 -4.63 9.48 20.41
C SER A 224 -4.20 8.12 19.88
N ALA A 225 -3.93 7.15 20.76
CA ALA A 225 -3.58 5.78 20.39
C ALA A 225 -4.70 5.07 19.62
N VAL A 226 -5.93 5.14 20.14
CA VAL A 226 -7.10 4.55 19.48
C VAL A 226 -7.33 5.19 18.11
N PHE A 227 -7.31 6.51 18.03
CA PHE A 227 -7.46 7.22 16.77
C PHE A 227 -6.37 6.83 15.76
N GLN A 228 -5.11 6.81 16.19
CA GLN A 228 -3.99 6.43 15.33
C GLN A 228 -4.13 4.98 14.84
N PHE A 229 -4.48 4.04 15.72
CA PHE A 229 -4.70 2.64 15.34
C PHE A 229 -5.87 2.50 14.35
N SER A 230 -7.02 3.08 14.63
CA SER A 230 -8.19 3.01 13.75
C SER A 230 -7.93 3.65 12.38
N TYR A 231 -7.32 4.83 12.37
CA TYR A 231 -7.01 5.54 11.13
C TYR A 231 -5.98 4.78 10.28
N THR A 232 -4.90 4.29 10.89
CA THR A 232 -3.87 3.50 10.19
C THR A 232 -4.41 2.15 9.71
N ALA A 233 -5.33 1.53 10.44
CA ALA A 233 -5.99 0.29 10.01
C ALA A 233 -6.88 0.52 8.77
N VAL A 234 -7.70 1.59 8.76
CA VAL A 234 -8.54 1.96 7.61
C VAL A 234 -7.69 2.29 6.40
N PHE A 235 -6.69 3.15 6.57
CA PHE A 235 -5.73 3.47 5.50
C PHE A 235 -5.04 2.21 4.99
N GLY A 236 -4.62 1.33 5.91
CA GLY A 236 -3.95 0.10 5.54
C GLY A 236 -4.84 -0.87 4.78
N ALA A 237 -6.14 -0.92 5.09
CA ALA A 237 -7.11 -1.71 4.33
C ALA A 237 -7.30 -1.13 2.92
N TYR A 238 -7.33 0.21 2.79
CA TYR A 238 -7.40 0.88 1.50
C TYR A 238 -6.18 0.58 0.62
N THR A 239 -4.95 0.68 1.15
CA THR A 239 -3.76 0.37 0.35
C THR A 239 -3.61 -1.13 0.05
N ALA A 240 -4.05 -2.01 0.96
CA ALA A 240 -4.13 -3.44 0.69
C ALA A 240 -5.13 -3.76 -0.43
N PHE A 241 -6.30 -3.09 -0.43
CA PHE A 241 -7.27 -3.17 -1.52
C PHE A 241 -6.64 -2.73 -2.84
N ILE A 242 -6.02 -1.54 -2.91
CA ILE A 242 -5.32 -1.09 -4.12
C ILE A 242 -4.28 -2.12 -4.57
N PHE A 243 -3.45 -2.63 -3.66
CA PHE A 243 -2.40 -3.58 -4.01
C PHE A 243 -2.94 -4.87 -4.64
N ILE A 244 -4.00 -5.45 -4.07
CA ILE A 244 -4.61 -6.69 -4.60
C ILE A 244 -5.26 -6.44 -5.97
N ARG A 245 -5.97 -5.32 -6.09
CA ARG A 245 -6.73 -4.95 -7.29
C ARG A 245 -5.84 -4.58 -8.47
N THR A 246 -4.75 -3.87 -8.21
CA THR A 246 -3.82 -3.40 -9.24
C THR A 246 -2.64 -4.34 -9.44
N GLY A 247 -2.24 -5.10 -8.42
CA GLY A 247 -1.02 -5.92 -8.47
C GLY A 247 0.26 -5.09 -8.53
N HIS A 248 0.24 -3.82 -8.10
CA HIS A 248 1.38 -2.91 -8.15
C HIS A 248 1.69 -2.30 -6.78
N LEU A 249 2.97 -2.26 -6.42
CA LEU A 249 3.44 -1.59 -5.20
C LEU A 249 3.40 -0.06 -5.31
N ILE A 250 3.63 0.49 -6.51
CA ILE A 250 3.75 1.94 -6.69
C ILE A 250 2.46 2.70 -6.35
N GLY A 251 1.28 2.12 -6.64
CA GLY A 251 -0.01 2.74 -6.33
C GLY A 251 -0.16 3.02 -4.83
N PRO A 252 -0.10 1.98 -3.96
CA PRO A 252 -0.06 2.13 -2.51
C PRO A 252 0.98 3.15 -2.01
N VAL A 253 2.21 3.09 -2.52
CA VAL A 253 3.30 4.01 -2.11
C VAL A 253 2.94 5.45 -2.38
N LEU A 254 2.45 5.76 -3.60
CA LEU A 254 2.06 7.12 -3.96
C LEU A 254 0.85 7.62 -3.18
N CYS A 255 -0.16 6.76 -2.96
CA CYS A 255 -1.31 7.08 -2.13
C CYS A 255 -0.88 7.38 -0.69
N HIS A 256 0.06 6.61 -0.15
CA HIS A 256 0.64 6.82 1.16
C HIS A 256 1.39 8.16 1.24
N SER A 257 2.32 8.43 0.31
CA SER A 257 3.02 9.72 0.26
C SER A 257 2.04 10.89 0.21
N PHE A 258 1.02 10.81 -0.64
CA PHE A 258 -0.02 11.85 -0.74
C PHE A 258 -0.80 12.02 0.58
N CYS A 259 -1.23 10.95 1.23
CA CYS A 259 -1.90 11.01 2.53
C CYS A 259 -1.00 11.59 3.62
N ASN A 260 0.31 11.29 3.60
CA ASN A 260 1.28 11.88 4.54
C ASN A 260 1.48 13.37 4.30
N TYR A 261 1.42 13.82 3.05
CA TYR A 261 1.45 15.24 2.71
C TYR A 261 0.18 15.98 3.16
N MET A 262 -1.01 15.45 2.85
CA MET A 262 -2.28 16.07 3.19
C MET A 262 -2.61 16.02 4.69
N GLY A 263 -2.17 14.96 5.37
CA GLY A 263 -2.49 14.72 6.78
C GLY A 263 -3.96 14.41 7.02
N PHE A 264 -4.36 14.41 8.29
CA PHE A 264 -5.77 14.22 8.64
C PHE A 264 -6.57 15.49 8.31
N PRO A 265 -7.75 15.36 7.67
CA PRO A 265 -8.53 16.53 7.30
C PRO A 265 -8.93 17.42 8.47
N ALA A 266 -8.62 18.71 8.38
CA ALA A 266 -8.91 19.70 9.41
C ALA A 266 -10.37 20.21 9.32
N ILE A 267 -11.34 19.34 9.59
CA ILE A 267 -12.79 19.64 9.48
C ILE A 267 -13.17 20.83 10.37
N SER A 268 -12.56 20.98 11.55
CA SER A 268 -12.79 22.14 12.43
C SER A 268 -12.41 23.46 11.75
N ALA A 269 -11.25 23.51 11.09
CA ALA A 269 -10.83 24.69 10.34
C ALA A 269 -11.76 24.97 9.15
N ALA A 270 -12.30 23.93 8.51
CA ALA A 270 -13.27 24.08 7.43
C ALA A 270 -14.60 24.70 7.89
N LEU A 271 -15.05 24.42 9.13
CA LEU A 271 -16.27 24.98 9.71
C LEU A 271 -16.16 26.49 9.99
N ASP A 272 -14.96 26.92 10.39
CA ASP A 272 -14.64 28.32 10.71
C ASP A 272 -14.29 29.16 9.46
N HIS A 273 -14.14 28.53 8.29
CA HIS A 273 -13.75 29.20 7.06
C HIS A 273 -14.90 30.05 6.46
N PRO A 274 -14.63 31.25 5.90
CA PRO A 274 -15.67 32.11 5.30
C PRO A 274 -16.48 31.41 4.20
N ASN A 275 -15.83 30.56 3.41
CA ASN A 275 -16.45 29.74 2.35
C ASN A 275 -16.84 28.32 2.80
N ARG A 276 -17.16 28.13 4.09
CA ARG A 276 -17.45 26.81 4.70
C ARG A 276 -18.42 25.94 3.89
N LEU A 277 -19.46 26.51 3.28
CA LEU A 277 -20.46 25.73 2.54
C LEU A 277 -19.84 25.02 1.34
N THR A 278 -19.00 25.72 0.57
CA THR A 278 -18.30 25.16 -0.59
C THR A 278 -17.25 24.14 -0.17
N ILE A 279 -16.56 24.38 0.93
CA ILE A 279 -15.55 23.43 1.44
C ILE A 279 -16.26 22.15 1.90
N LEU A 280 -17.26 22.25 2.78
CA LEU A 280 -18.00 21.10 3.31
C LEU A 280 -18.74 20.32 2.21
N SER A 281 -19.31 21.00 1.20
CA SER A 281 -19.88 20.31 0.06
C SER A 281 -18.82 19.56 -0.75
N SER A 282 -17.61 20.11 -0.87
CA SER A 282 -16.47 19.43 -1.53
C SER A 282 -15.99 18.21 -0.73
N TYR A 283 -16.03 18.25 0.60
CA TYR A 283 -15.78 17.08 1.45
C TYR A 283 -16.78 15.96 1.16
N LEU A 284 -18.09 16.27 1.19
CA LEU A 284 -19.14 15.30 0.93
C LEU A 284 -19.05 14.75 -0.50
N LEU A 285 -18.85 15.64 -1.48
CA LEU A 285 -18.70 15.27 -2.88
C LEU A 285 -17.49 14.35 -3.08
N GLY A 286 -16.35 14.63 -2.45
CA GLY A 286 -15.16 13.78 -2.52
C GLY A 286 -15.43 12.36 -2.05
N VAL A 287 -16.15 12.19 -0.93
CA VAL A 287 -16.53 10.86 -0.41
C VAL A 287 -17.50 10.15 -1.36
N VAL A 288 -18.52 10.84 -1.86
CA VAL A 288 -19.48 10.24 -2.80
C VAL A 288 -18.79 9.80 -4.09
N LEU A 289 -17.96 10.66 -4.68
CA LEU A 289 -17.21 10.34 -5.89
C LEU A 289 -16.19 9.22 -5.65
N PHE A 290 -15.53 9.20 -4.49
CA PHE A 290 -14.64 8.10 -4.11
C PHE A 290 -15.37 6.77 -4.11
N LEU A 291 -16.55 6.68 -3.49
CA LEU A 291 -17.33 5.44 -3.46
C LEU A 291 -17.78 5.00 -4.86
N LEU A 292 -18.14 5.95 -5.73
CA LEU A 292 -18.52 5.68 -7.12
C LEU A 292 -17.34 5.20 -7.98
N PHE A 293 -16.15 5.79 -7.80
CA PHE A 293 -14.96 5.49 -8.58
C PHE A 293 -14.06 4.40 -7.98
N LEU A 294 -14.32 3.95 -6.75
CA LEU A 294 -13.50 2.96 -6.05
C LEU A 294 -13.29 1.68 -6.87
N LEU A 295 -14.37 1.09 -7.41
CA LEU A 295 -14.26 -0.10 -8.26
C LEU A 295 -13.80 0.23 -9.69
N PRO A 296 -14.38 1.21 -10.40
CA PRO A 296 -13.95 1.54 -11.77
C PRO A 296 -12.46 1.88 -11.89
N PHE A 297 -11.91 2.69 -10.98
CA PHE A 297 -10.50 3.09 -11.08
C PHE A 297 -9.55 1.99 -10.60
N THR A 298 -10.05 0.96 -9.94
CA THR A 298 -9.25 -0.20 -9.51
C THR A 298 -9.59 -1.47 -10.28
N ASP A 299 -10.29 -1.38 -11.42
CA ASP A 299 -10.60 -2.52 -12.27
C ASP A 299 -9.29 -3.21 -12.74
N PRO A 300 -9.07 -4.51 -12.44
CA PRO A 300 -7.85 -5.24 -12.77
C PRO A 300 -7.56 -5.25 -14.27
N TYR A 301 -8.57 -5.03 -15.12
CA TYR A 301 -8.43 -4.93 -16.56
C TYR A 301 -7.38 -3.89 -16.98
N TYR A 302 -7.34 -2.73 -16.31
CA TYR A 302 -6.34 -1.69 -16.60
C TYR A 302 -4.91 -2.07 -16.20
N TYR A 303 -4.75 -3.07 -15.33
CA TYR A 303 -3.48 -3.46 -14.72
C TYR A 303 -2.95 -4.82 -15.21
N VAL A 304 -3.61 -5.38 -16.24
CA VAL A 304 -3.39 -6.72 -16.81
C VAL A 304 -3.84 -7.83 -15.85
N LEU A 305 -5.00 -8.41 -16.17
CA LEU A 305 -5.63 -9.50 -15.44
C LEU A 305 -5.04 -10.88 -15.85
N PRO A 306 -4.86 -11.85 -14.92
CA PRO A 306 -5.02 -11.73 -13.47
C PRO A 306 -3.82 -11.03 -12.82
N THR A 307 -4.08 -10.24 -11.78
CA THR A 307 -2.98 -9.65 -11.00
C THR A 307 -2.15 -10.76 -10.33
N PRO A 308 -0.83 -10.57 -10.13
CA PRO A 308 0.04 -11.63 -9.63
C PRO A 308 -0.43 -12.24 -8.31
N VAL A 309 -0.89 -11.43 -7.36
CA VAL A 309 -1.39 -11.87 -6.05
C VAL A 309 -2.68 -12.68 -6.21
N CYS A 310 -3.53 -12.30 -7.14
CA CYS A 310 -4.77 -13.02 -7.46
C CYS A 310 -4.53 -14.36 -8.14
N THR A 311 -3.30 -14.69 -8.55
CA THR A 311 -2.97 -16.06 -8.99
C THR A 311 -2.81 -17.03 -7.83
N LEU A 312 -2.69 -16.52 -6.59
CA LEU A 312 -2.50 -17.32 -5.37
C LEU A 312 -3.81 -17.75 -4.70
N THR A 313 -4.97 -17.29 -5.20
CA THR A 313 -6.27 -17.66 -4.65
C THR A 313 -6.74 -19.00 -5.21
N SER A 314 -7.27 -19.88 -4.36
CA SER A 314 -7.94 -21.11 -4.81
C SER A 314 -9.32 -20.84 -5.41
N SER A 315 -10.01 -19.79 -4.93
CA SER A 315 -11.36 -19.44 -5.33
C SER A 315 -11.42 -18.16 -6.16
N ARG A 316 -12.32 -18.13 -7.16
CA ARG A 316 -12.65 -16.91 -7.91
C ARG A 316 -13.24 -15.85 -6.97
N SER A 317 -12.44 -14.84 -6.62
CA SER A 317 -12.89 -13.68 -5.85
C SER A 317 -13.31 -12.56 -6.79
N PHE A 318 -14.42 -11.88 -6.50
CA PHE A 318 -14.85 -10.68 -7.23
C PHE A 318 -13.72 -9.63 -7.28
N LEU A 319 -13.01 -9.45 -6.16
CA LEU A 319 -11.86 -8.55 -6.05
C LEU A 319 -10.74 -8.85 -7.06
N CYS A 320 -10.66 -10.07 -7.58
CA CYS A 320 -9.64 -10.49 -8.51
C CYS A 320 -10.13 -10.54 -9.96
N LEU A 321 -11.39 -10.21 -10.25
CA LEU A 321 -12.01 -10.42 -11.56
C LEU A 321 -12.71 -9.18 -12.12
N SER A 322 -13.28 -8.33 -11.26
CA SER A 322 -14.06 -7.16 -11.66
C SER A 322 -13.91 -6.04 -10.65
#